data_AF-A0A557RUN1-F1
#
_entry.id   AF-A0A557RUN1-F1
#
_cell.length_a   1.000
_cell.length_b   1.000
_cell.length_c   1.000
_cell.angle_alpha   90.00
_cell.angle_beta   90.00
_cell.angle_gamma   90.00
#
_symmetry.space_group_name_H-M   'P 1'
#
loop_
_entity.id
_entity.type
_entity.pdbx_description
1 polymer ?
#
loop_
_entity_poly.entity_id
_entity_poly.type
_entity_poly.pdbx_seq_one_letter_code
_entity_poly.pdbx_strand_id
1 'polypeptide(L)'
;MPSLEEKSENAFEALTQLIAHLERCNEYTWAGRFYPIKEAIESFEFDKAIRLYKLIPMPNMGGFLDLVLCKENGHNVQNYTEANELLGKLQGAVSKSIGNLRVYIEYQIDHELVNVPKL
;
A
#
# COMPACT_ATOMS: atom_id res chain seq x y z
N MET A 1 3.14 4.24 23.04
CA MET A 1 3.67 4.87 21.81
C MET A 1 4.22 3.76 20.98
N PRO A 2 3.64 3.47 19.80
CA PRO A 2 4.16 2.44 18.92
C PRO A 2 5.64 2.68 18.58
N SER A 3 6.44 1.62 18.64
CA SER A 3 7.84 1.63 18.28
C SER A 3 8.02 1.79 16.76
N LEU A 4 9.26 2.09 16.32
CA LEU A 4 9.60 2.07 14.90
C LEU A 4 9.35 0.69 14.28
N GLU A 5 9.60 -0.37 15.03
CA GLU A 5 9.34 -1.76 14.64
C GLU A 5 7.84 -1.97 14.38
N GLU A 6 6.97 -1.61 15.33
CA GLU A 6 5.50 -1.72 15.17
C GLU A 6 4.98 -0.89 13.99
N LYS A 7 5.57 0.29 13.72
CA LYS A 7 5.22 1.10 12.54
C LYS A 7 5.67 0.46 11.23
N SER A 8 6.85 -0.15 11.22
CA SER A 8 7.37 -0.87 10.06
C SER A 8 6.53 -2.12 9.76
N GLU A 9 6.14 -2.88 10.78
CA GLU A 9 5.22 -4.02 10.67
C GLU A 9 3.86 -3.60 10.12
N ASN A 10 3.30 -2.49 10.62
CA ASN A 10 2.02 -1.98 10.12
C ASN A 10 2.08 -1.56 8.63
N ALA A 11 3.19 -0.96 8.19
CA ALA A 11 3.40 -0.63 6.79
C ALA A 11 3.60 -1.89 5.92
N PHE A 12 4.35 -2.87 6.44
CA PHE A 12 4.57 -4.15 5.78
C PHE A 12 3.27 -4.95 5.63
N GLU A 13 2.42 -5.00 6.66
CA GLU A 13 1.12 -5.65 6.63
C GLU A 13 0.23 -5.00 5.57
N ALA A 14 0.13 -3.66 5.56
CA ALA A 14 -0.65 -2.93 4.57
C ALA A 14 -0.20 -3.22 3.13
N LEU A 15 1.11 -3.23 2.87
CA LEU A 15 1.66 -3.57 1.56
C LEU A 15 1.36 -5.03 1.18
N THR A 16 1.49 -5.95 2.13
CA THR A 16 1.22 -7.37 1.90
C THR A 16 -0.22 -7.61 1.49
N GLN A 17 -1.18 -7.00 2.20
CA GLN A 17 -2.60 -7.12 1.88
C GLN A 17 -2.94 -6.45 0.54
N LEU A 18 -2.34 -5.30 0.24
CA LEU A 18 -2.54 -4.63 -1.05
C LEU A 18 -2.02 -5.48 -2.22
N ILE A 19 -0.78 -5.96 -2.13
CA ILE A 19 -0.15 -6.78 -3.17
C ILE A 19 -0.99 -8.03 -3.42
N ALA A 20 -1.37 -8.76 -2.37
CA ALA A 20 -2.18 -9.96 -2.50
C ALA A 20 -3.56 -9.69 -3.13
N HIS A 21 -4.18 -8.54 -2.83
CA HIS A 21 -5.44 -8.15 -3.46
C HIS A 21 -5.28 -7.86 -4.96
N LEU A 22 -4.25 -7.09 -5.32
CA LEU A 22 -3.95 -6.77 -6.71
C LEU A 22 -3.68 -8.04 -7.53
N GLU A 23 -2.88 -8.96 -7.00
CA GLU A 23 -2.60 -10.25 -7.66
C GLU A 23 -3.85 -11.11 -7.81
N ARG A 24 -4.69 -11.21 -6.77
CA ARG A 24 -6.00 -11.90 -6.85
C ARG A 24 -6.90 -11.31 -7.93
N CYS A 25 -6.77 -10.01 -8.20
CA CYS A 25 -7.53 -9.29 -9.22
C CYS A 25 -6.85 -9.28 -10.60
N ASN A 26 -5.72 -9.97 -10.77
CA ASN A 26 -4.91 -10.03 -12.00
C ASN A 26 -4.17 -8.73 -12.35
N GLU A 27 -3.90 -7.87 -11.35
CA GLU A 27 -3.28 -6.55 -11.52
C GLU A 27 -1.79 -6.56 -11.14
N TYR A 28 -1.03 -7.43 -11.79
CA TYR A 28 0.39 -7.67 -11.50
C TYR A 28 1.30 -6.47 -11.77
N THR A 29 0.90 -5.57 -12.68
CA THR A 29 1.70 -4.38 -13.01
C THR A 29 1.77 -3.45 -11.80
N TRP A 30 0.64 -3.19 -11.14
CA TRP A 30 0.66 -2.44 -9.90
C TRP A 30 1.28 -3.22 -8.75
N ALA A 31 0.97 -4.51 -8.58
CA ALA A 31 1.58 -5.33 -7.54
C ALA A 31 3.13 -5.27 -7.59
N GLY A 32 3.69 -5.42 -8.80
CA GLY A 32 5.13 -5.34 -9.07
C GLY A 32 5.78 -4.01 -8.64
N ARG A 33 5.03 -2.91 -8.64
CA ARG A 33 5.55 -1.61 -8.18
C ARG A 33 5.64 -1.50 -6.65
N PHE A 34 4.87 -2.30 -5.91
CA PHE A 34 4.85 -2.29 -4.45
C PHE A 34 5.80 -3.30 -3.81
N TYR A 35 6.16 -4.38 -4.50
CA TYR A 35 7.14 -5.36 -4.01
C TYR A 35 8.47 -4.74 -3.55
N PRO A 36 9.15 -3.88 -4.33
CA PRO A 36 10.41 -3.27 -3.90
C PRO A 36 10.28 -2.39 -2.65
N ILE A 37 9.10 -1.79 -2.42
CA ILE A 37 8.82 -1.00 -1.22
C ILE A 37 8.72 -1.93 -0.01
N LYS A 38 7.99 -3.04 -0.16
CA LYS A 38 7.83 -4.06 0.87
C LYS A 38 9.18 -4.67 1.27
N GLU A 39 10.01 -5.05 0.30
CA GLU A 39 11.36 -5.60 0.52
C GLU A 39 12.27 -4.60 1.25
N ALA A 40 12.19 -3.31 0.90
CA ALA A 40 12.95 -2.27 1.59
C ALA A 40 12.51 -2.10 3.05
N ILE A 41 11.21 -2.23 3.36
CA ILE A 41 10.72 -2.21 4.76
C ILE A 41 11.20 -3.43 5.52
N GLU A 42 11.11 -4.63 4.93
CA GLU A 42 11.58 -5.90 5.53
C GLU A 42 13.08 -5.87 5.85
N SER A 43 13.85 -5.18 4.99
CA SER A 43 15.30 -5.01 5.15
C SER A 43 15.68 -3.80 6.03
N PHE A 44 14.71 -3.13 6.66
CA PHE A 44 14.90 -1.90 7.45
C PHE A 44 15.54 -0.73 6.67
N GLU A 45 15.46 -0.74 5.33
CA GLU A 45 15.92 0.33 4.43
C GLU A 45 14.84 1.41 4.25
N PHE A 46 14.42 2.06 5.35
CA PHE A 46 13.22 2.89 5.35
C PHE A 46 13.27 4.11 4.41
N ASP A 47 14.42 4.77 4.28
CA ASP A 47 14.58 5.89 3.35
C ASP A 47 14.37 5.45 1.89
N LYS A 48 14.84 4.25 1.54
CA LYS A 48 14.63 3.64 0.23
C LYS A 48 13.15 3.33 0.02
N ALA A 49 12.48 2.74 1.01
CA ALA A 49 11.04 2.47 0.94
C ALA A 49 10.22 3.75 0.70
N ILE A 50 10.48 4.81 1.47
CA ILE A 50 9.80 6.11 1.35
C ILE A 50 10.08 6.74 -0.02
N ARG A 51 11.32 6.68 -0.51
CA ARG A 51 11.69 7.19 -1.84
C ARG A 51 10.97 6.42 -2.95
N LEU A 52 10.96 5.09 -2.91
CA LEU A 52 10.28 4.25 -3.88
C LEU A 52 8.77 4.52 -3.91
N TYR A 53 8.15 4.67 -2.73
CA TYR A 53 6.73 5.02 -2.62
C TYR A 53 6.40 6.36 -3.29
N LYS A 54 7.25 7.39 -3.12
CA LYS A 54 7.09 8.69 -3.78
C LYS A 54 7.19 8.64 -5.31
N LEU A 55 7.78 7.58 -5.88
CA LEU A 55 7.88 7.39 -7.33
C LEU A 55 6.63 6.73 -7.93
N ILE A 56 5.73 6.21 -7.10
CA ILE A 56 4.45 5.68 -7.57
C ILE A 56 3.60 6.87 -8.07
N PRO A 57 3.12 6.83 -9.32
CA PRO A 57 2.21 7.87 -9.80
C PRO A 57 0.89 7.75 -9.03
N MET A 58 0.62 8.72 -8.14
CA MET A 58 -0.53 8.70 -7.22
C MET A 58 -1.76 9.39 -7.81
N PRO A 59 -1.86 10.74 -7.87
CA PRO A 59 -2.96 11.43 -8.55
C PRO A 59 -2.67 11.62 -10.06
N ASN A 60 -3.74 11.80 -10.84
CA ASN A 60 -3.87 12.02 -12.30
C ASN A 60 -4.30 10.76 -13.08
N MET A 61 -4.91 10.99 -14.25
CA MET A 61 -5.39 9.94 -15.15
C MET A 61 -4.34 8.84 -15.36
N GLY A 62 -4.67 7.62 -14.91
CA GLY A 62 -3.77 6.46 -14.97
C GLY A 62 -2.83 6.27 -13.77
N GLY A 63 -2.99 7.08 -12.72
CA GLY A 63 -2.33 6.93 -11.44
C GLY A 63 -2.95 5.83 -10.59
N PHE A 64 -2.25 5.42 -9.53
CA PHE A 64 -2.67 4.31 -8.68
C PHE A 64 -3.97 4.60 -7.94
N LEU A 65 -4.21 5.86 -7.53
CA LEU A 65 -5.44 6.24 -6.84
C LEU A 65 -6.67 6.28 -7.76
N ASP A 66 -6.45 6.31 -9.08
CA ASP A 66 -7.52 6.25 -10.09
C ASP A 66 -7.75 4.81 -10.61
N LEU A 67 -7.03 3.82 -10.06
CA LEU A 67 -7.20 2.42 -10.43
C LEU A 67 -8.59 1.93 -10.04
N VAL A 68 -9.34 1.47 -11.05
CA VAL A 68 -10.63 0.80 -10.88
C VAL A 68 -10.57 -0.61 -11.48
N LEU A 69 -10.90 -1.59 -10.66
CA LEU A 69 -11.05 -2.99 -11.07
C LEU A 69 -12.37 -3.13 -11.83
N CYS A 70 -12.30 -3.51 -13.10
CA CYS A 70 -13.45 -3.81 -13.93
C CYS A 70 -13.10 -4.86 -15.00
N LYS A 71 -14.14 -5.46 -15.59
CA LYS A 71 -14.01 -6.50 -16.62
C LYS A 71 -13.37 -5.95 -17.90
N GLU A 72 -13.70 -4.72 -18.26
CA GLU A 72 -13.19 -4.02 -19.44
C GLU A 72 -11.68 -3.82 -19.39
N ASN A 73 -11.12 -3.70 -18.19
CA ASN A 73 -9.69 -3.60 -17.94
C ASN A 73 -9.00 -4.98 -17.79
N GLY A 74 -9.70 -6.10 -18.00
CA GLY A 74 -9.13 -7.44 -18.00
C GLY A 74 -8.93 -8.08 -16.61
N HIS A 75 -9.53 -7.49 -15.56
CA HIS A 75 -9.46 -8.05 -14.22
C HIS A 75 -10.35 -9.29 -14.08
N ASN A 76 -9.92 -10.24 -13.25
CA ASN A 76 -10.67 -11.48 -13.01
C ASN A 76 -11.32 -11.46 -11.61
N VAL A 77 -12.41 -10.72 -11.47
CA VAL A 77 -13.11 -10.52 -10.20
C VAL A 77 -14.58 -10.90 -10.35
N GLN A 78 -15.12 -11.64 -9.36
CA GLN A 78 -16.54 -12.02 -9.32
C GLN A 78 -17.43 -10.87 -8.86
N ASN A 79 -17.03 -10.13 -7.81
CA ASN A 79 -17.74 -8.99 -7.26
C ASN A 79 -16.87 -7.72 -7.33
N TYR A 80 -17.04 -6.92 -8.38
CA TYR A 80 -16.23 -5.72 -8.60
C TYR A 80 -16.50 -4.62 -7.57
N THR A 81 -17.73 -4.49 -7.06
CA THR A 81 -18.04 -3.48 -6.05
C THR A 81 -17.24 -3.71 -4.79
N GLU A 82 -17.31 -4.93 -4.24
CA GLU A 82 -16.58 -5.31 -3.03
C GLU A 82 -15.05 -5.24 -3.24
N ALA A 83 -14.55 -5.68 -4.40
CA ALA A 83 -13.12 -5.62 -4.69
C ALA A 83 -12.59 -4.17 -4.80
N ASN A 84 -13.36 -3.25 -5.39
CA ASN A 84 -12.98 -1.84 -5.45
C ASN A 84 -13.09 -1.15 -4.09
N GLU A 85 -14.10 -1.50 -3.28
CA GLU A 85 -14.20 -1.01 -1.90
C GLU A 85 -13.00 -1.47 -1.06
N LEU A 86 -12.61 -2.73 -1.19
CA LEU A 86 -11.43 -3.26 -0.51
C LEU A 86 -10.14 -2.62 -1.03
N LEU A 87 -10.01 -2.44 -2.35
CA LEU A 87 -8.87 -1.73 -2.94
C LEU A 87 -8.74 -0.32 -2.36
N GLY A 88 -9.83 0.46 -2.29
CA GLY A 88 -9.82 1.81 -1.72
C GLY A 88 -9.39 1.83 -0.25
N LYS A 89 -9.84 0.85 0.55
CA LYS A 89 -9.40 0.72 1.95
C LYS A 89 -7.91 0.38 2.06
N LEU A 90 -7.41 -0.52 1.22
CA LEU A 90 -6.00 -0.93 1.19
C LEU A 90 -5.07 0.20 0.70
N GLN A 91 -5.48 0.94 -0.34
CA GLN A 91 -4.80 2.15 -0.80
C GLN A 91 -4.65 3.18 0.34
N GLY A 92 -5.75 3.43 1.06
CA GLY A 92 -5.74 4.31 2.22
C GLY A 92 -4.85 3.80 3.35
N ALA A 93 -4.84 2.48 3.60
CA ALA A 93 -4.01 1.86 4.63
C ALA A 93 -2.52 2.04 4.33
N VAL A 94 -2.08 1.70 3.11
CA VAL A 94 -0.69 1.85 2.66
C VAL A 94 -0.24 3.30 2.72
N SER A 95 -1.06 4.24 2.22
CA SER A 95 -0.70 5.65 2.19
C SER A 95 -0.50 6.23 3.60
N LYS A 96 -1.39 5.87 4.53
CA LYS A 96 -1.29 6.30 5.93
C LYS A 96 -0.13 5.63 6.66
N SER A 97 0.08 4.33 6.51
CA SER A 97 1.11 3.60 7.27
C SER A 97 2.52 4.01 6.83
N ILE A 98 2.77 4.16 5.51
CA ILE A 98 4.05 4.70 5.00
C ILE A 98 4.21 6.17 5.39
N GLY A 99 3.13 6.95 5.38
CA GLY A 99 3.15 8.34 5.87
C GLY A 99 3.55 8.44 7.33
N ASN A 100 2.97 7.60 8.20
CA ASN A 100 3.28 7.52 9.62
C ASN A 100 4.74 7.10 9.86
N LEU A 101 5.23 6.11 9.10
CA LEU A 101 6.63 5.67 9.17
C LEU A 101 7.58 6.82 8.81
N ARG A 102 7.31 7.55 7.72
CA ARG A 102 8.09 8.73 7.33
C ARG A 102 8.10 9.81 8.41
N VAL A 103 6.92 10.17 8.91
CA VAL A 103 6.78 11.26 9.89
C VAL A 103 7.50 10.91 11.20
N TYR A 104 7.44 9.65 11.63
CA TYR A 104 8.19 9.19 12.79
C TYR A 104 9.70 9.28 12.57
N ILE A 105 10.22 8.82 11.42
CA ILE A 105 11.65 8.88 11.11
C ILE A 105 12.16 10.33 11.03
N GLU A 106 11.45 11.19 10.29
CA GLU A 106 11.87 12.58 10.02
C GLU A 106 11.69 13.50 11.24
N TYR A 107 10.61 13.34 12.01
CA TYR A 107 10.20 14.32 13.03
C TYR A 107 10.02 13.72 14.43
N GLN A 108 10.16 12.39 14.60
CA GLN A 108 9.87 11.69 15.86
C GLN A 108 8.43 11.92 16.36
N ILE A 109 7.50 12.22 15.43
CA ILE A 109 6.09 12.40 15.73
C ILE A 109 5.40 11.04 15.67
N ASP A 110 4.73 10.68 16.76
CA ASP A 110 3.98 9.44 16.89
C ASP A 110 2.53 9.62 16.42
N HIS A 111 2.14 8.82 15.42
CA HIS A 111 0.76 8.63 14.99
C HIS A 111 0.30 7.21 15.27
N GLU A 112 -0.99 7.05 15.57
CA GLU A 112 -1.60 5.73 15.80
C GLU A 112 -1.39 4.78 14.61
N LEU A 113 -1.35 3.48 14.91
CA LEU A 113 -1.27 2.44 13.89
C LEU A 113 -2.53 2.43 13.04
N VAL A 114 -2.36 2.13 11.76
CA VAL A 114 -3.47 2.11 10.81
C VAL A 114 -4.16 0.75 10.88
N ASN A 115 -5.50 0.74 10.95
CA ASN A 115 -6.26 -0.50 10.82
C ASN A 115 -6.13 -1.04 9.39
N VAL A 116 -5.47 -2.20 9.22
CA VAL A 116 -5.24 -2.83 7.91
C VAL A 116 -6.37 -3.81 7.60
N PRO A 117 -7.13 -3.62 6.49
CA PRO A 117 -8.11 -4.60 6.05
C PRO A 117 -7.46 -5.95 5.76
N LYS A 118 -8.10 -7.04 6.18
CA LYS A 118 -7.64 -8.41 5.92
C LYS A 118 -8.44 -9.04 4.79
N LEU A 119 -7.75 -9.76 3.91
CA LEU A 119 -8.28 -10.51 2.76
C LEU A 119 -9.00 -11.81 3.11
#